data_AF-A0A6B2GKH3-F1
#
_entry.id   AF-A0A6B2GKH3-F1
#
_cell.length_a   1.000
_cell.length_b   1.000
_cell.length_c   1.000
_cell.angle_alpha   90.00
_cell.angle_beta   90.00
_cell.angle_gamma   90.00
#
_symmetry.space_group_name_H-M   'P 1'
#
loop_
_entity.id
_entity.type
_entity.pdbx_description
1 polymer ?
#
loop_
_entity_poly.entity_id
_entity_poly.type
_entity_poly.pdbx_seq_one_letter_code
_entity_poly.pdbx_strand_id
1 'polypeptide(L)'
;YPKLDETPQYHFVNLNKKVHYLAPPAKQKDFLKQQTCKAFVFVKYQKNSPLSFEKIASEDAFQQLIPDAWLSPEPKNAEPFLNWFAQMPCYQLNYSNNSLMCQTIKKLFKDDL
;
A
#
# COMPACT_ATOMS: atom_id res chain seq x y z
N TYR A 1 12.19 -16.40 7.14
CA TYR A 1 11.18 -16.21 8.20
C TYR A 1 11.27 -17.42 9.13
N PRO A 2 12.06 -17.36 10.23
CA PRO A 2 12.31 -18.53 11.08
C PRO A 2 11.03 -19.22 11.57
N LYS A 3 9.98 -18.43 11.84
CA LYS A 3 8.65 -18.90 12.27
C LYS A 3 7.90 -19.74 11.22
N LEU A 4 8.30 -19.71 9.95
CA LEU A 4 7.66 -20.47 8.88
C LEU A 4 8.01 -21.96 8.96
N ASP A 5 9.25 -22.27 9.33
CA ASP A 5 9.76 -23.64 9.43
C ASP A 5 9.06 -24.42 10.58
N GLU A 6 8.54 -23.68 11.56
CA GLU A 6 7.76 -24.21 12.69
C GLU A 6 6.28 -24.44 12.36
N THR A 7 5.80 -23.99 11.20
CA THR A 7 4.38 -24.15 10.82
C THR A 7 4.07 -25.54 10.27
N PRO A 8 2.83 -26.04 10.43
CA PRO A 8 2.42 -27.30 9.82
C PRO A 8 2.61 -27.29 8.30
N GLN A 9 3.07 -28.41 7.75
CA GLN A 9 3.20 -28.60 6.31
C GLN A 9 1.88 -29.13 5.73
N TYR A 10 1.37 -28.47 4.70
CA TYR A 10 0.11 -28.82 4.04
C TYR A 10 0.38 -29.42 2.66
N HIS A 11 -0.29 -30.53 2.36
CA HIS A 11 -0.20 -31.15 1.04
C HIS A 11 -1.38 -30.74 0.17
N PHE A 12 -1.10 -29.94 -0.87
CA PHE A 12 -2.06 -29.54 -1.88
C PHE A 12 -2.06 -30.57 -3.00
N VAL A 13 -2.88 -31.62 -2.84
CA VAL A 13 -2.95 -32.79 -3.72
C VAL A 13 -3.13 -32.40 -5.19
N ASN A 14 -4.03 -31.46 -5.48
CA ASN A 14 -4.31 -30.99 -6.85
C ASN A 14 -3.11 -30.31 -7.53
N LEU A 15 -2.19 -29.75 -6.74
CA LEU A 15 -0.98 -29.10 -7.21
C LEU A 15 0.25 -30.00 -7.08
N ASN A 16 0.09 -31.20 -6.51
CA ASN A 16 1.15 -32.11 -6.09
C ASN A 16 2.30 -31.39 -5.35
N LYS A 17 1.95 -30.45 -4.46
CA LYS A 17 2.92 -29.62 -3.73
C LYS A 17 2.72 -29.73 -2.22
N LYS A 18 3.82 -29.55 -1.49
CA LYS A 18 3.84 -29.43 -0.02
C LYS A 18 4.30 -28.02 0.32
N VAL A 19 3.53 -27.29 1.11
CA VAL A 19 3.83 -25.91 1.46
C VAL A 19 3.65 -25.67 2.95
N HIS A 20 4.50 -24.80 3.48
CA HIS A 20 4.31 -24.15 4.77
C HIS A 20 3.67 -22.78 4.51
N TYR A 21 2.76 -22.35 5.37
CA TYR A 21 2.23 -20.98 5.29
C TYR A 21 2.07 -20.41 6.69
N LEU A 22 2.35 -19.12 6.82
CA LEU A 22 1.96 -18.37 8.01
C LEU A 22 0.46 -18.13 7.90
N ALA A 23 -0.30 -18.64 8.87
CA ALA A 23 -1.70 -18.25 8.98
C ALA A 23 -1.76 -16.71 9.04
N PRO A 24 -2.69 -16.08 8.30
CA PRO A 24 -2.93 -14.65 8.48
C PRO A 24 -3.22 -14.39 9.96
N PRO A 25 -2.91 -13.20 10.50
CA PRO A 25 -3.23 -12.84 11.88
C PRO A 25 -4.75 -12.66 12.09
N ALA A 26 -5.54 -13.66 11.69
CA ALA A 26 -7.00 -13.66 11.60
C ALA A 26 -7.69 -13.91 12.95
N LYS A 27 -6.99 -13.71 14.08
CA LYS A 27 -7.54 -13.90 15.44
C LYS A 27 -7.43 -12.67 16.34
N GLN A 28 -6.99 -11.53 15.81
CA GLN A 28 -7.01 -10.28 16.56
C GLN A 28 -8.34 -9.58 16.29
N LYS A 29 -9.12 -9.26 17.33
CA LYS A 29 -10.40 -8.55 17.25
C LYS A 29 -10.35 -7.25 16.43
N ASP A 30 -9.14 -6.70 16.25
CA ASP A 30 -8.89 -5.46 15.53
C ASP A 30 -8.70 -5.64 14.01
N PHE A 31 -8.64 -6.87 13.48
CA PHE A 31 -8.43 -7.12 12.05
C PHE A 31 -9.57 -6.59 11.16
N LEU A 32 -10.77 -6.45 11.73
CA LEU A 32 -11.96 -5.92 11.05
C LEU A 32 -12.12 -4.40 11.20
N LYS A 33 -11.24 -3.72 11.94
CA LYS A 33 -11.34 -2.27 12.09
C LYS A 33 -10.96 -1.60 10.77
N GLN A 34 -11.95 -0.98 10.12
CA GLN A 34 -11.71 -0.04 9.03
C GLN A 34 -10.74 1.04 9.51
N GLN A 35 -9.68 1.24 8.74
CA GLN A 35 -8.73 2.32 8.96
C GLN A 35 -9.02 3.42 7.94
N THR A 36 -9.01 4.67 8.41
CA THR A 36 -9.15 5.82 7.53
C THR A 36 -7.87 5.97 6.71
N CYS A 37 -8.01 5.97 5.38
CA CYS A 37 -6.91 6.36 4.50
C CYS A 37 -6.64 7.85 4.70
N LYS A 38 -5.37 8.24 4.89
CA LYS A 38 -4.99 9.65 5.06
C LYS A 38 -4.54 10.31 3.75
N ALA A 39 -3.80 9.58 2.93
CA ALA A 39 -3.22 10.07 1.69
C ALA A 39 -2.70 8.92 0.83
N PHE A 40 -2.53 9.18 -0.46
CA PHE A 40 -1.73 8.35 -1.35
C PHE A 40 -0.30 8.87 -1.43
N VAL A 41 0.68 7.98 -1.32
CA VAL A 41 2.10 8.32 -1.49
C VAL A 41 2.70 7.42 -2.55
N PHE A 42 3.12 8.03 -3.66
CA PHE A 42 3.79 7.38 -4.77
C PHE A 42 5.29 7.40 -4.50
N VAL A 43 5.83 6.23 -4.15
CA VAL A 43 7.20 6.10 -3.66
C VAL A 43 8.12 5.68 -4.81
N LYS A 44 9.19 6.45 -5.04
CA LYS A 44 10.20 6.17 -6.05
C LYS A 44 11.59 6.21 -5.44
N TYR A 45 12.27 5.05 -5.47
CA TYR A 45 13.67 4.99 -5.09
C TYR A 45 14.54 5.51 -6.23
N GLN A 46 15.48 6.40 -5.92
CA GLN A 46 16.50 6.84 -6.85
C GLN A 46 17.84 6.91 -6.12
N LYS A 47 18.81 6.11 -6.57
CA LYS A 47 20.14 6.07 -5.95
C LYS A 47 20.78 7.47 -5.97
N ASN A 48 21.34 7.87 -4.83
CA ASN A 48 22.00 9.17 -4.63
C ASN A 48 21.11 10.41 -4.87
N SER A 49 19.78 10.28 -4.93
CA SER A 49 18.91 11.45 -4.96
C SER A 49 18.79 12.08 -3.56
N PRO A 50 18.58 13.40 -3.47
CA PRO A 50 18.03 13.98 -2.25
C PRO A 50 16.62 13.41 -1.99
N LEU A 51 16.17 13.56 -0.74
CA LEU A 51 14.77 13.33 -0.38
C LEU A 51 13.92 14.47 -0.96
N SER A 52 12.89 14.15 -1.72
CA SER A 52 11.84 15.10 -2.13
C SER A 52 10.48 14.49 -1.76
N PHE A 53 9.63 15.30 -1.15
CA PHE A 53 8.29 14.93 -0.75
C PHE A 53 7.35 16.09 -1.07
N GLU A 54 6.55 15.92 -2.11
CA GLU A 54 5.79 17.01 -2.72
C GLU A 54 4.35 16.56 -2.97
N LYS A 55 3.41 17.48 -2.79
CA LYS A 55 2.01 17.24 -3.16
C LYS A 55 1.90 17.24 -4.68
N ILE A 56 1.16 16.30 -5.24
CA ILE A 56 0.91 16.20 -6.67
C ILE A 56 -0.58 16.40 -6.96
N ALA A 57 -0.90 16.73 -8.21
CA ALA A 57 -2.28 16.83 -8.67
C ALA A 57 -2.97 15.46 -8.62
N SER A 58 -4.28 15.46 -8.36
CA SER A 58 -5.06 14.22 -8.27
C SER A 58 -5.05 13.46 -9.60
N GLU A 59 -5.02 14.17 -10.73
CA GLU A 59 -4.96 13.61 -12.07
C GLU A 59 -3.63 12.89 -12.31
N ASP A 60 -2.50 13.50 -11.92
CA ASP A 60 -1.16 12.89 -12.05
C ASP A 60 -1.01 11.66 -11.16
N ALA A 61 -1.55 11.73 -9.94
CA ALA A 61 -1.62 10.61 -9.02
C ALA A 61 -2.46 9.47 -9.61
N PHE A 62 -3.61 9.80 -10.19
CA PHE A 62 -4.51 8.83 -10.80
C PHE A 62 -3.84 8.11 -11.98
N GLN A 63 -3.17 8.84 -12.86
CA GLN A 63 -2.42 8.26 -13.99
C GLN A 63 -1.37 7.25 -13.54
N GLN A 64 -0.68 7.50 -12.42
CA GLN A 64 0.29 6.57 -11.85
C GLN A 64 -0.35 5.34 -11.22
N LEU A 65 -1.59 5.45 -10.74
CA LEU A 65 -2.32 4.36 -10.10
C LEU A 65 -2.92 3.37 -11.12
N ILE A 66 -3.40 3.87 -12.27
CA ILE A 66 -4.13 3.07 -13.27
C ILE A 66 -3.40 1.79 -13.72
N PRO A 67 -2.09 1.80 -14.04
CA PRO A 67 -1.41 0.62 -14.56
C PRO A 67 -1.48 -0.60 -13.63
N ASP A 68 -1.52 -0.36 -12.32
CA ASP A 68 -1.50 -1.39 -11.28
C ASP A 68 -2.89 -1.62 -10.66
N ALA A 69 -3.89 -0.80 -11.02
CA ALA A 69 -5.23 -0.86 -10.47
C ALA A 69 -6.23 -1.49 -11.45
N TRP A 70 -7.09 -2.35 -10.92
CA TRP A 70 -8.28 -2.79 -11.65
C TRP A 70 -9.43 -1.82 -11.33
N LEU A 71 -9.96 -1.17 -12.36
CA LEU A 71 -11.19 -0.39 -12.28
C LEU A 71 -12.34 -1.15 -12.94
N SER A 72 -13.49 -1.13 -12.27
CA SER A 72 -14.69 -1.71 -12.87
C SER A 72 -15.07 -0.92 -14.13
N PRO A 73 -15.42 -1.60 -15.24
CA PRO A 73 -15.94 -0.92 -16.43
C PRO A 73 -17.36 -0.36 -16.20
N GLU A 74 -18.03 -0.78 -15.12
CA GLU A 74 -19.37 -0.36 -14.75
C GLU A 74 -19.33 0.98 -13.99
N PRO A 75 -19.97 2.05 -14.50
CA PRO A 75 -19.94 3.37 -13.87
C PRO A 75 -20.38 3.37 -12.41
N LYS A 76 -21.44 2.61 -12.08
CA LYS A 76 -21.98 2.47 -10.71
C LYS A 76 -20.96 1.97 -9.68
N ASN A 77 -19.92 1.26 -10.13
CA ASN A 77 -18.87 0.72 -9.28
C ASN A 77 -17.63 1.63 -9.27
N ALA A 78 -17.32 2.27 -10.41
CA ALA A 78 -16.16 3.15 -10.55
C ALA A 78 -16.38 4.53 -9.90
N GLU A 79 -17.58 5.11 -10.03
CA GLU A 79 -17.87 6.46 -9.57
C GLU A 79 -17.64 6.68 -8.06
N PRO A 80 -18.07 5.79 -7.15
CA PRO A 80 -17.78 5.96 -5.72
C PRO A 80 -16.27 5.99 -5.43
N PHE A 81 -15.50 5.16 -6.13
CA PHE A 81 -14.05 5.13 -5.99
C PHE A 81 -13.41 6.42 -6.51
N LEU A 82 -13.82 6.90 -7.68
CA LEU A 82 -13.29 8.15 -8.27
C LEU A 82 -13.61 9.36 -7.38
N ASN A 83 -14.84 9.45 -6.88
CA ASN A 83 -15.28 10.53 -5.98
C ASN A 83 -14.51 10.51 -4.66
N TRP A 84 -14.27 9.32 -4.10
CA TRP A 84 -13.44 9.15 -2.91
C TRP A 84 -11.98 9.54 -3.19
N PHE A 85 -11.38 9.02 -4.27
CA PHE A 85 -9.99 9.28 -4.63
C PHE A 85 -9.72 10.77 -4.88
N ALA A 86 -10.64 11.47 -5.55
CA ALA A 86 -10.52 12.90 -5.84
C ALA A 86 -10.39 13.77 -4.58
N GLN A 87 -10.87 13.30 -3.43
CA GLN A 87 -10.78 14.01 -2.14
C GLN A 87 -9.48 13.70 -1.39
N MET A 88 -8.71 12.70 -1.82
CA MET A 88 -7.54 12.23 -1.11
C MET A 88 -6.30 13.07 -1.43
N PRO A 89 -5.55 13.55 -0.43
CA PRO A 89 -4.23 14.12 -0.66
C PRO A 89 -3.30 13.11 -1.32
N CYS A 90 -2.59 13.53 -2.37
CA CYS A 90 -1.64 12.70 -3.10
C CYS A 90 -0.25 13.33 -3.06
N TYR A 91 0.77 12.52 -2.81
CA TYR A 91 2.16 12.96 -2.71
C TYR A 91 3.10 12.08 -3.54
N GLN A 92 4.16 12.68 -4.07
CA GLN A 92 5.30 11.98 -4.63
C GLN A 92 6.44 11.97 -3.61
N LEU A 93 7.03 10.80 -3.37
CA LEU A 93 8.18 10.62 -2.49
C LEU A 93 9.36 10.04 -3.27
N ASN A 94 10.34 10.88 -3.56
CA ASN A 94 11.62 10.46 -4.14
C ASN A 94 12.66 10.31 -3.02
N TYR A 95 13.35 9.17 -2.96
CA TYR A 95 14.27 8.90 -1.86
C TYR A 95 15.45 8.01 -2.26
N SER A 96 16.55 8.17 -1.51
CA SER A 96 17.72 7.29 -1.55
C SER A 96 18.08 6.71 -0.17
N ASN A 97 17.63 7.37 0.91
CA ASN A 97 17.88 6.99 2.30
C ASN A 97 16.60 6.48 2.97
N ASN A 98 16.59 5.19 3.34
CA ASN A 98 15.44 4.52 3.95
C ASN A 98 15.04 5.12 5.31
N SER A 99 15.99 5.61 6.11
CA SER A 99 15.70 6.19 7.42
C SER A 99 14.91 7.49 7.27
N LEU A 100 15.34 8.36 6.34
CA LEU A 100 14.64 9.62 6.05
C LEU A 100 13.25 9.37 5.45
N MET A 101 13.13 8.43 4.52
CA MET A 101 11.84 8.01 3.95
C MET A 101 10.86 7.59 5.06
N CYS A 102 11.28 6.70 5.96
CA CYS A 102 10.45 6.24 7.08
C CYS A 102 10.05 7.39 8.03
N GLN A 103 10.95 8.35 8.27
CA GLN A 103 10.64 9.52 9.11
C GLN A 103 9.59 10.43 8.47
N THR A 104 9.69 10.69 7.17
CA THR A 104 8.70 11.50 6.43
C THR A 104 7.32 10.85 6.47
N ILE A 105 7.22 9.54 6.22
CA ILE A 105 5.94 8.83 6.31
C ILE A 105 5.36 8.89 7.73
N LYS A 106 6.20 8.74 8.77
CA LYS A 106 5.73 8.87 10.16
C LYS A 106 5.20 10.26 10.48
N LYS A 107 5.79 11.33 9.94
CA LYS A 107 5.27 12.70 10.07
C LYS A 107 3.92 12.85 9.38
N LEU A 108 3.77 12.32 8.17
CA LEU A 108 2.48 12.28 7.46
C LEU A 108 1.39 11.60 8.30
N PHE A 109 1.70 10.47 8.93
CA PHE A 109 0.73 9.78 9.79
C PHE A 109 0.35 10.56 11.05
N LYS A 110 1.22 11.45 11.54
CA LYS A 110 0.97 12.27 12.73
C LYS A 110 0.37 13.65 12.42
N ASP A 111 0.17 13.97 11.14
CA ASP A 111 -0.24 15.29 10.67
C ASP A 111 0.81 16.39 11.01
N ASP A 112 2.09 16.01 11.13
CA ASP A 112 3.24 16.87 11.46
C ASP A 112 4.02 17.35 10.21
N LEU A 113 3.34 17.41 9.05
CA LEU A 113 3.96 17.63 7.74
C LEU A 113 4.14 19.11 7.39
#